data_AF-A0A4Q1CQP9-F1
#
_entry.id   AF-A0A4Q1CQP9-F1
#
_cell.length_a   1.000
_cell.length_b   1.000
_cell.length_c   1.000
_cell.angle_alpha   90.00
_cell.angle_beta   90.00
_cell.angle_gamma   90.00
#
_symmetry.space_group_name_H-M   'P 1'
#
loop_
_entity.id
_entity.type
_entity.pdbx_description
1 polymer ?
#
loop_
_entity_poly.entity_id
_entity_poly.type
_entity_poly.pdbx_seq_one_letter_code
_entity_poly.pdbx_strand_id
1 'polypeptide(L)'
;MTSHLKKTGSRAGSRDLSVVAQQVHAPRQPRIKQQELISIEEAQSRLQAAEDSLLLAAGDQPGRSTFFNLDDFNAPRLKSGRKVHLVLERGAALPDYRTRQGKRNHRSMVTLPPMLRQSIQEIFGAADGEDFPFTTALIALADYGAMALKRDDKMLVVSPADDPQAEERKQVRTLIRRVGLKQ
;
A
#
# COMPACT_ATOMS: atom_id res chain seq x y z
N MET A 1 61.70 22.80 -20.20
CA MET A 1 61.95 21.58 -19.39
C MET A 1 60.63 21.10 -18.85
N THR A 2 60.13 20.01 -19.40
CA THR A 2 58.86 19.35 -19.12
C THR A 2 59.05 18.38 -17.94
N SER A 3 58.23 18.46 -16.89
CA SER A 3 58.16 17.42 -15.87
C SER A 3 56.84 16.64 -15.99
N HIS A 4 56.96 15.40 -16.45
CA HIS A 4 55.89 14.42 -16.47
C HIS A 4 55.69 13.83 -15.08
N LEU A 5 54.60 14.17 -14.40
CA LEU A 5 54.08 13.36 -13.30
C LEU A 5 53.14 12.29 -13.85
N LYS A 6 53.61 11.05 -13.86
CA LYS A 6 52.84 9.82 -14.15
C LYS A 6 51.66 9.71 -13.19
N LYS A 7 50.43 9.73 -13.70
CA LYS A 7 49.24 9.25 -12.99
C LYS A 7 49.36 7.73 -12.84
N THR A 8 49.60 7.27 -11.61
CA THR A 8 49.43 5.87 -11.24
C THR A 8 47.94 5.54 -11.27
N GLY A 9 47.55 4.55 -12.06
CA GLY A 9 46.17 4.06 -12.12
C GLY A 9 45.75 3.50 -10.77
N SER A 10 44.68 4.06 -10.20
CA SER A 10 44.03 3.47 -9.04
C SER A 10 43.39 2.15 -9.45
N ARG A 11 43.95 1.03 -8.97
CA ARG A 11 43.25 -0.25 -8.98
C ARG A 11 41.93 -0.07 -8.22
N ALA A 12 40.83 -0.52 -8.81
CA ALA A 12 39.54 -0.61 -8.13
C ALA A 12 39.71 -1.47 -6.88
N GLY A 13 39.77 -0.80 -5.71
CA GLY A 13 39.84 -1.49 -4.43
C GLY A 13 38.61 -2.37 -4.27
N SER A 14 38.81 -3.65 -4.04
CA SER A 14 37.74 -4.54 -3.58
C SER A 14 37.16 -3.92 -2.32
N ARG A 15 35.94 -3.37 -2.41
CA ARG A 15 35.22 -2.91 -1.23
C ARG A 15 34.95 -4.15 -0.39
N ASP A 16 35.55 -4.21 0.79
CA ASP A 16 35.24 -5.24 1.77
C ASP A 16 33.78 -5.04 2.22
N LEU A 17 32.90 -5.90 1.70
CA LEU A 17 31.46 -5.85 1.96
C LEU A 17 31.09 -6.57 3.26
N SER A 18 32.06 -7.16 3.98
CA SER A 18 31.81 -7.90 5.23
C SER A 18 31.15 -7.01 6.30
N VAL A 19 31.56 -5.74 6.39
CA VAL A 19 30.98 -4.75 7.31
C VAL A 19 29.53 -4.41 6.93
N VAL A 20 29.24 -4.31 5.63
CA VAL A 20 27.88 -4.06 5.12
C VAL A 20 27.00 -5.29 5.36
N ALA A 21 27.51 -6.48 5.09
CA ALA A 21 26.81 -7.74 5.34
C ALA A 21 26.49 -7.93 6.83
N GLN A 22 27.43 -7.62 7.73
CA GLN A 22 27.19 -7.63 9.18
C GLN A 22 26.13 -6.60 9.60
N GLN A 23 26.10 -5.41 8.99
CA GLN A 23 25.05 -4.42 9.28
C GLN A 23 23.66 -4.82 8.76
N VAL A 24 23.57 -5.61 7.70
CA VAL A 24 22.31 -6.13 7.15
C VAL A 24 21.76 -7.29 7.98
N HIS A 25 22.65 -8.13 8.53
CA HIS A 25 22.28 -9.31 9.33
C HIS A 25 22.25 -9.05 10.84
N ALA A 26 22.74 -7.90 11.31
CA ALA A 26 22.62 -7.54 12.72
C ALA A 26 21.12 -7.38 13.07
N PRO A 27 20.62 -8.05 14.13
CA PRO A 27 19.27 -7.84 14.61
C PRO A 27 19.13 -6.40 15.07
N ARG A 28 18.57 -5.55 14.21
CA ARG A 28 18.21 -4.18 14.59
C ARG A 28 17.06 -4.27 15.56
N GLN A 29 17.34 -4.03 16.84
CA GLN A 29 16.28 -3.73 17.78
C GLN A 29 15.51 -2.51 17.22
N PRO A 30 14.17 -2.59 17.10
CA PRO A 30 13.39 -1.50 16.58
C PRO A 30 13.68 -0.26 17.43
N ARG A 31 14.11 0.84 16.79
CA ARG A 31 14.23 2.13 17.46
C ARG A 31 12.83 2.61 17.81
N ILE A 32 12.34 2.21 18.97
CA ILE A 32 11.09 2.71 19.54
C ILE A 32 11.38 4.14 20.01
N LYS A 33 10.75 5.14 19.39
CA LYS A 33 10.77 6.50 19.92
C LYS A 33 10.11 6.46 21.30
N GLN A 34 10.83 6.86 22.35
CA GLN A 34 10.35 6.81 23.74
C GLN A 34 9.03 7.57 23.96
N GLN A 35 8.70 8.54 23.10
CA GLN A 35 7.45 9.30 23.13
C GLN A 35 6.19 8.48 22.73
N GLU A 36 6.34 7.23 22.28
CA GLU A 36 5.24 6.35 21.85
C GLU A 36 5.03 5.12 22.76
N LEU A 37 5.56 5.15 24.00
CA LEU A 37 5.39 4.05 24.96
C LEU A 37 4.01 4.08 25.64
N ILE A 38 2.95 4.10 24.84
CA ILE A 38 1.61 3.78 25.29
C ILE A 38 1.64 2.30 25.74
N SER A 39 1.12 2.00 26.93
CA SER A 39 1.03 0.60 27.39
C SER A 39 0.12 -0.19 26.45
N ILE A 40 0.26 -1.52 26.43
CA ILE A 40 -0.62 -2.33 25.58
C ILE A 40 -2.07 -2.22 26.07
N GLU A 41 -2.32 -2.15 27.39
CA GLU A 41 -3.68 -1.95 27.93
C GLU A 41 -4.25 -0.61 27.50
N GLU A 42 -3.46 0.46 27.58
CA GLU A 42 -3.91 1.79 27.16
C GLU A 42 -4.17 1.84 25.65
N ALA A 43 -3.32 1.20 24.85
CA ALA A 43 -3.53 1.10 23.40
C ALA A 43 -4.80 0.31 23.08
N GLN A 44 -5.10 -0.77 23.80
CA GLN A 44 -6.34 -1.52 23.66
C GLN A 44 -7.56 -0.67 24.03
N SER A 45 -7.51 0.05 25.15
CA SER A 45 -8.61 0.92 25.60
C SER A 45 -8.92 2.01 24.57
N ARG A 46 -7.89 2.75 24.13
CA ARG A 46 -8.05 3.78 23.09
C ARG A 46 -8.54 3.21 21.77
N LEU A 47 -8.04 2.03 21.40
CA LEU A 47 -8.49 1.36 20.19
C LEU A 47 -9.96 0.98 20.32
N GLN A 48 -10.45 0.44 21.43
CA GLN A 48 -11.87 0.12 21.62
C GLN A 48 -12.79 1.36 21.56
N ALA A 49 -12.31 2.51 22.04
CA ALA A 49 -13.05 3.76 21.97
C ALA A 49 -13.07 4.40 20.57
N ALA A 50 -12.17 4.00 19.66
CA ALA A 50 -12.14 4.56 18.31
C ALA A 50 -13.35 4.13 17.49
N GLU A 51 -13.91 5.04 16.70
CA GLU A 51 -15.00 4.76 15.78
C GLU A 51 -14.63 3.68 14.74
N ASP A 52 -15.58 2.81 14.39
CA ASP A 52 -15.37 1.77 13.37
C ASP A 52 -14.98 2.36 12.00
N SER A 53 -15.52 3.55 11.68
CA SER A 53 -15.22 4.29 10.47
C SER A 53 -13.71 4.52 10.29
N LEU A 54 -12.95 4.70 11.39
CA LEU A 54 -11.50 4.95 11.40
C LEU A 54 -10.66 3.68 11.22
N LEU A 55 -11.27 2.49 11.33
CA LEU A 55 -10.61 1.22 11.03
C LEU A 55 -10.50 0.96 9.51
N LEU A 56 -11.35 1.62 8.74
CA LEU A 56 -11.37 1.54 7.29
C LEU A 56 -10.43 2.59 6.66
N ALA A 57 -10.22 2.52 5.34
CA ALA A 57 -9.56 3.61 4.63
C ALA A 57 -10.59 4.70 4.27
N ALA A 58 -10.11 5.89 3.91
CA ALA A 58 -10.97 6.92 3.32
C ALA A 58 -11.69 6.43 2.05
N GLY A 59 -11.04 5.56 1.28
CA GLY A 59 -11.62 4.94 0.08
C GLY A 59 -12.85 4.07 0.35
N ASP A 60 -13.00 3.54 1.57
CA ASP A 60 -14.15 2.69 1.94
C ASP A 60 -15.29 3.48 2.59
N GLN A 61 -15.21 4.82 2.64
CA GLN A 61 -16.27 5.60 3.28
C GLN A 61 -17.62 5.42 2.56
N PRO A 62 -18.74 5.37 3.32
CA PRO A 62 -20.07 5.29 2.74
C PRO A 62 -20.30 6.40 1.70
N GLY A 63 -20.96 6.06 0.59
CA GLY A 63 -21.29 6.99 -0.48
C GLY A 63 -20.23 7.16 -1.57
N ARG A 64 -19.04 6.56 -1.41
CA ARG A 64 -18.09 6.47 -2.53
C ARG A 64 -18.48 5.34 -3.48
N SER A 65 -18.31 5.58 -4.78
CA SER A 65 -18.48 4.56 -5.83
C SER A 65 -17.24 3.72 -6.06
N THR A 66 -16.05 4.25 -5.75
CA THR A 66 -14.77 3.59 -5.93
C THR A 66 -13.81 3.88 -4.78
N PHE A 67 -12.97 2.89 -4.47
CA PHE A 67 -11.96 3.01 -3.41
C PHE A 67 -10.94 4.13 -3.67
N PHE A 68 -10.43 4.19 -4.91
CA PHE A 68 -9.54 5.27 -5.35
C PHE A 68 -10.34 6.36 -6.07
N ASN A 69 -9.74 7.54 -6.20
CA ASN A 69 -10.18 8.53 -7.18
C ASN A 69 -9.63 8.10 -8.55
N LEU A 70 -10.50 7.98 -9.54
CA LEU A 70 -10.19 7.49 -10.89
C LEU A 70 -10.45 8.61 -11.89
N ASP A 71 -9.44 8.96 -12.70
CA ASP A 71 -9.57 9.90 -13.81
C ASP A 71 -9.13 9.22 -15.11
N ASP A 72 -10.10 8.90 -15.98
CA ASP A 72 -9.89 8.28 -17.28
C ASP A 72 -10.11 9.24 -18.47
N PHE A 73 -10.19 10.56 -18.21
CA PHE A 73 -10.41 11.57 -19.27
C PHE A 73 -9.15 11.94 -20.03
N ASN A 74 -8.00 11.43 -19.61
CA ASN A 74 -6.71 11.83 -20.13
C ASN A 74 -6.27 11.01 -21.35
N ALA A 75 -5.59 11.67 -22.30
CA ALA A 75 -4.84 10.98 -23.33
C ALA A 75 -3.55 10.33 -22.77
N PRO A 76 -3.03 9.25 -23.37
CA PRO A 76 -1.80 8.59 -22.98
C PRO A 76 -0.60 9.52 -23.03
N ARG A 77 0.18 9.51 -21.96
CA ARG A 77 1.46 10.25 -21.89
C ARG A 77 2.56 9.41 -22.52
N LEU A 78 3.57 10.07 -23.08
CA LEU A 78 4.78 9.38 -23.56
C LEU A 78 5.84 9.32 -22.48
N LYS A 79 6.41 8.13 -22.28
CA LYS A 79 7.59 7.90 -21.45
C LYS A 79 8.57 7.02 -22.21
N SER A 80 9.74 7.57 -22.55
CA SER A 80 10.78 6.86 -23.34
C SER A 80 10.23 6.27 -24.65
N GLY A 81 9.40 7.05 -25.37
CA GLY A 81 8.79 6.64 -26.63
C GLY A 81 7.63 5.63 -26.51
N ARG A 82 7.24 5.24 -25.30
CA ARG A 82 6.10 4.33 -25.05
C ARG A 82 4.91 5.08 -24.46
N LYS A 83 3.71 4.74 -24.90
CA LYS A 83 2.47 5.25 -24.30
C LYS A 83 2.29 4.67 -22.90
N VAL A 84 1.91 5.54 -21.97
CA VAL A 84 1.58 5.23 -20.58
C VAL A 84 0.07 5.39 -20.43
N HIS A 85 -0.59 4.27 -20.17
CA HIS A 85 -2.05 4.18 -20.02
C HIS A 85 -2.51 4.09 -18.56
N LEU A 86 -1.56 3.95 -17.61
CA LEU A 86 -1.85 3.89 -16.18
C LEU A 86 -0.82 4.70 -15.41
N VAL A 87 -1.29 5.59 -14.54
CA VAL A 87 -0.47 6.36 -13.61
C VAL A 87 -1.01 6.14 -12.20
N LEU A 88 -0.13 5.72 -11.30
CA LEU A 88 -0.42 5.65 -9.86
C LEU A 88 0.20 6.87 -9.20
N GLU A 89 -0.61 7.73 -8.62
CA GLU A 89 -0.12 8.89 -7.89
C GLU A 89 0.50 8.50 -6.56
N ARG A 90 1.30 9.41 -6.00
CA ARG A 90 1.95 9.20 -4.71
C ARG A 90 0.88 8.99 -3.64
N GLY A 91 0.97 7.88 -2.92
CA GLY A 91 0.03 7.55 -1.85
C GLY A 91 -1.16 6.70 -2.30
N ALA A 92 -1.31 6.41 -3.60
CA ALA A 92 -2.24 5.39 -4.09
C ALA A 92 -1.74 3.99 -3.70
N ALA A 93 -2.02 3.60 -2.45
CA ALA A 93 -1.61 2.34 -1.87
C ALA A 93 -2.73 1.77 -0.98
N LEU A 94 -2.79 0.44 -0.90
CA LEU A 94 -3.73 -0.26 -0.05
C LEU A 94 -3.21 -0.27 1.40
N PRO A 95 -4.05 0.08 2.40
CA PRO A 95 -3.69 -0.10 3.79
C PRO A 95 -3.78 -1.58 4.18
N ASP A 96 -3.03 -1.97 5.22
CA ASP A 96 -3.13 -3.31 5.80
C ASP A 96 -4.31 -3.37 6.76
N TYR A 97 -5.44 -3.91 6.29
CA TYR A 97 -6.67 -4.05 7.07
C TYR A 97 -6.52 -5.11 8.16
N ARG A 98 -6.72 -4.67 9.40
CA ARG A 98 -6.61 -5.51 10.58
C ARG A 98 -7.78 -5.25 11.52
N THR A 99 -8.22 -6.31 12.17
CA THR A 99 -9.15 -6.28 13.30
C THR A 99 -8.57 -5.47 14.46
N ARG A 100 -9.43 -5.08 15.41
CA ARG A 100 -9.02 -4.44 16.68
C ARG A 100 -8.04 -5.29 17.49
N GLN A 101 -8.01 -6.61 17.25
CA GLN A 101 -7.06 -7.55 17.86
C GLN A 101 -5.74 -7.65 17.08
N GLY A 102 -5.54 -6.84 16.04
CA GLY A 102 -4.32 -6.83 15.24
C GLY A 102 -4.20 -7.97 14.22
N LYS A 103 -5.20 -8.85 14.11
CA LYS A 103 -5.25 -9.92 13.09
C LYS A 103 -5.68 -9.34 11.75
N ARG A 104 -5.08 -9.79 10.65
CA ARG A 104 -5.50 -9.38 9.29
C ARG A 104 -6.94 -9.80 9.04
N ASN A 105 -7.75 -8.91 8.44
CA ASN A 105 -9.16 -9.20 8.16
C ASN A 105 -9.33 -10.39 7.21
N HIS A 106 -8.41 -10.57 6.26
CA HIS A 106 -8.43 -11.70 5.32
C HIS A 106 -7.05 -12.35 5.18
N ARG A 107 -7.05 -13.68 5.00
CA ARG A 107 -5.85 -14.50 4.78
C ARG A 107 -5.41 -14.56 3.32
N SER A 108 -6.14 -13.93 2.39
CA SER A 108 -5.71 -13.82 1.01
C SER A 108 -4.33 -13.15 0.94
N MET A 109 -3.43 -13.67 0.11
CA MET A 109 -2.09 -13.08 -0.06
C MET A 109 -2.15 -11.58 -0.44
N VAL A 110 -3.26 -11.16 -1.04
CA VAL A 110 -3.62 -9.77 -1.32
C VAL A 110 -4.77 -9.33 -0.42
N THR A 111 -4.59 -8.22 0.30
CA THR A 111 -5.67 -7.60 1.07
C THR A 111 -6.59 -6.85 0.12
N LEU A 112 -7.88 -7.18 0.11
CA LEU A 112 -8.90 -6.48 -0.68
C LEU A 112 -9.66 -5.50 0.23
N PRO A 113 -9.77 -4.22 -0.17
CA PRO A 113 -10.65 -3.28 0.52
C PRO A 113 -12.10 -3.80 0.56
N PRO A 114 -12.83 -3.61 1.68
CA PRO A 114 -14.22 -4.02 1.80
C PRO A 114 -15.11 -3.50 0.66
N MET A 115 -14.93 -2.24 0.25
CA MET A 115 -15.70 -1.67 -0.86
C MET A 115 -15.45 -2.40 -2.18
N LEU A 116 -14.17 -2.66 -2.51
CA LEU A 116 -13.82 -3.38 -3.74
C LEU A 116 -14.37 -4.80 -3.73
N ARG A 117 -14.37 -5.45 -2.57
CA ARG A 117 -14.93 -6.79 -2.39
C ARG A 117 -16.41 -6.81 -2.78
N GLN A 118 -17.17 -5.89 -2.20
CA GLN A 118 -18.59 -5.73 -2.47
C GLN A 118 -18.85 -5.44 -3.95
N SER A 119 -18.14 -4.49 -4.55
CA SER A 119 -18.32 -4.16 -5.97
C SER A 119 -18.06 -5.35 -6.90
N ILE A 120 -17.05 -6.18 -6.60
CA ILE A 120 -16.77 -7.38 -7.40
C ILE A 120 -17.90 -8.41 -7.22
N GLN A 121 -18.36 -8.66 -5.99
CA GLN A 121 -19.46 -9.58 -5.73
C GLN A 121 -20.75 -9.14 -6.45
N GLU A 122 -21.07 -7.85 -6.39
CA GLU A 122 -22.26 -7.27 -7.05
C GLU A 122 -22.24 -7.49 -8.57
N ILE A 123 -21.10 -7.27 -9.24
CA ILE A 123 -20.97 -7.49 -10.70
C ILE A 123 -21.15 -8.96 -11.08
N PHE A 124 -20.79 -9.86 -10.17
CA PHE A 124 -20.97 -11.30 -10.36
C PHE A 124 -22.35 -11.81 -9.88
N GLY A 125 -23.16 -10.97 -9.23
CA GLY A 125 -24.41 -11.38 -8.61
C GLY A 125 -24.24 -12.35 -7.43
N ALA A 126 -23.08 -12.34 -6.76
CA ALA A 126 -22.78 -13.20 -5.62
C ALA A 126 -23.15 -12.53 -4.29
N ALA A 127 -23.62 -13.31 -3.32
CA ALA A 127 -23.91 -12.81 -1.97
C ALA A 127 -22.67 -12.83 -1.07
N ASP A 128 -22.72 -12.07 0.03
CA ASP A 128 -21.63 -12.05 0.99
C ASP A 128 -21.60 -13.37 1.79
N GLY A 129 -20.42 -14.00 1.87
CA GLY A 129 -20.24 -15.31 2.52
C GLY A 129 -20.31 -16.53 1.57
N GLU A 130 -20.60 -16.34 0.29
CA GLU A 130 -20.45 -17.41 -0.71
C GLU A 130 -18.98 -17.68 -1.03
N ASP A 131 -18.66 -18.93 -1.38
CA ASP A 131 -17.34 -19.30 -1.89
C ASP A 131 -17.11 -18.63 -3.25
N PHE A 132 -16.52 -17.44 -3.20
CA PHE A 132 -16.33 -16.59 -4.37
C PHE A 132 -14.85 -16.55 -4.79
N PRO A 133 -14.51 -16.85 -6.07
CA PRO A 133 -13.13 -16.93 -6.55
C PRO A 133 -12.53 -15.53 -6.79
N PHE A 134 -12.34 -14.75 -5.71
CA PHE A 134 -11.86 -13.36 -5.77
C PHE A 134 -10.59 -13.17 -6.59
N THR A 135 -9.60 -14.05 -6.43
CA THR A 135 -8.33 -13.95 -7.16
C THR A 135 -8.55 -14.04 -8.66
N THR A 136 -9.38 -14.98 -9.12
CA THR A 136 -9.72 -15.14 -10.54
C THR A 136 -10.49 -13.93 -11.07
N ALA A 137 -11.49 -13.46 -10.32
CA ALA A 137 -12.26 -12.28 -10.68
C ALA A 137 -11.37 -11.02 -10.82
N LEU A 138 -10.44 -10.81 -9.89
CA LEU A 138 -9.48 -9.70 -9.96
C LEU A 138 -8.57 -9.78 -11.18
N ILE A 139 -8.05 -10.97 -11.49
CA ILE A 139 -7.20 -11.17 -12.67
C ILE A 139 -7.99 -10.87 -13.94
N ALA A 140 -9.21 -11.37 -14.06
CA ALA A 140 -10.07 -11.12 -15.22
C ALA A 140 -10.41 -9.63 -15.39
N LEU A 141 -10.75 -8.93 -14.30
CA LEU A 141 -11.02 -7.49 -14.33
C LEU A 141 -9.77 -6.67 -14.66
N ALA A 142 -8.60 -7.06 -14.14
CA ALA A 142 -7.34 -6.40 -14.45
C ALA A 142 -6.93 -6.60 -15.91
N ASP A 143 -7.11 -7.80 -16.46
CA ASP A 143 -6.86 -8.10 -17.87
C ASP A 143 -7.79 -7.27 -18.79
N TYR A 144 -9.08 -7.28 -18.48
CA TYR A 144 -10.06 -6.46 -19.19
C TYR A 144 -9.72 -4.96 -19.11
N GLY A 145 -9.38 -4.45 -17.92
CA GLY A 145 -8.99 -3.05 -17.74
C GLY A 145 -7.75 -2.67 -18.55
N ALA A 146 -6.72 -3.53 -18.56
CA ALA A 146 -5.50 -3.31 -19.33
C ALA A 146 -5.78 -3.32 -20.85
N MET A 147 -6.64 -4.21 -21.32
CA MET A 147 -7.12 -4.24 -22.70
C MET A 147 -7.91 -2.97 -23.05
N ALA A 148 -8.89 -2.60 -22.23
CA ALA A 148 -9.77 -1.45 -22.46
C ALA A 148 -8.99 -0.13 -22.56
N LEU A 149 -8.05 0.12 -21.64
CA LEU A 149 -7.23 1.34 -21.66
C LEU A 149 -6.41 1.49 -22.95
N LYS A 150 -5.92 0.37 -23.52
CA LYS A 150 -5.19 0.37 -24.79
C LYS A 150 -6.13 0.54 -25.99
N ARG A 151 -7.26 -0.19 -25.98
CA ARG A 151 -8.27 -0.14 -27.05
C ARG A 151 -8.84 1.26 -27.21
N ASP A 152 -9.15 1.90 -26.08
CA ASP A 152 -9.81 3.20 -26.04
C ASP A 152 -8.78 4.36 -26.14
N ASP A 153 -7.49 4.04 -26.22
CA ASP A 153 -6.35 4.96 -26.20
C ASP A 153 -6.47 6.01 -25.08
N LYS A 154 -6.78 5.54 -23.87
CA LYS A 154 -6.96 6.38 -22.67
C LYS A 154 -5.85 6.15 -21.66
N MET A 155 -5.64 7.15 -20.80
CA MET A 155 -4.84 7.02 -19.59
C MET A 155 -5.71 7.14 -18.36
N LEU A 156 -5.64 6.12 -17.51
CA LEU A 156 -6.21 6.14 -16.17
C LEU A 156 -5.18 6.69 -15.18
N VAL A 157 -5.55 7.75 -14.47
CA VAL A 157 -4.83 8.25 -13.29
C VAL A 157 -5.55 7.77 -12.05
N VAL A 158 -4.82 7.14 -11.14
CA VAL A 158 -5.33 6.60 -9.88
C VAL A 158 -4.72 7.38 -8.72
N SER A 159 -5.57 8.05 -7.95
CA SER A 159 -5.19 8.87 -6.79
C SER A 159 -5.81 8.32 -5.51
N PRO A 160 -5.18 8.52 -4.34
CA PRO A 160 -5.82 8.17 -3.07
C PRO A 160 -7.11 8.99 -2.89
N ALA A 161 -8.07 8.42 -2.16
CA ALA A 161 -9.24 9.17 -1.70
C ALA A 161 -8.81 10.31 -0.76
N ASP A 162 -9.53 11.43 -0.82
CA ASP A 162 -9.34 12.53 0.12
C ASP A 162 -9.67 12.05 1.54
N ASP A 163 -8.77 12.32 2.49
CA ASP A 163 -8.87 11.82 3.86
C ASP A 163 -8.74 12.97 4.86
N PRO A 164 -9.86 13.65 5.19
CA PRO A 164 -9.87 14.69 6.22
C PRO A 164 -9.44 14.16 7.60
N GLN A 165 -9.54 12.85 7.82
CA GLN A 165 -9.22 12.18 9.09
C GLN A 165 -7.90 11.38 9.03
N ALA A 166 -6.97 11.79 8.15
CA ALA A 166 -5.77 11.03 7.86
C ALA A 166 -4.88 10.79 9.10
N GLU A 167 -4.75 11.80 9.97
CA GLU A 167 -3.94 11.70 11.18
C GLU A 167 -4.63 10.82 12.24
N GLU A 168 -5.94 10.89 12.39
CA GLU A 168 -6.73 10.04 13.28
C GLU A 168 -6.63 8.57 12.85
N ARG A 169 -6.83 8.27 11.55
CA ARG A 169 -6.68 6.91 11.02
C ARG A 169 -5.25 6.39 11.19
N LYS A 170 -4.26 7.26 11.06
CA LYS A 170 -2.84 6.91 11.29
C LYS A 170 -2.58 6.58 12.76
N GLN A 171 -3.13 7.35 13.70
CA GLN A 171 -3.07 7.03 15.13
C GLN A 171 -3.71 5.67 15.41
N VAL A 172 -4.92 5.43 14.90
CA VAL A 172 -5.62 4.14 15.04
C VAL A 172 -4.79 2.98 14.49
N ARG A 173 -4.19 3.12 13.30
CA ARG A 173 -3.29 2.09 12.73
C ARG A 173 -2.07 1.82 13.62
N THR A 174 -1.51 2.84 14.26
CA THR A 174 -0.41 2.66 15.22
C THR A 174 -0.87 1.88 16.45
N LEU A 175 -2.06 2.19 16.99
CA LEU A 175 -2.65 1.44 18.11
C LEU A 175 -2.87 -0.04 17.73
N ILE A 176 -3.44 -0.32 16.56
CA ILE A 176 -3.66 -1.69 16.06
C ILE A 176 -2.34 -2.46 15.97
N ARG A 177 -1.29 -1.84 15.43
CA ARG A 177 0.05 -2.46 15.36
C ARG A 177 0.60 -2.77 16.74
N ARG A 178 0.42 -1.86 17.71
CA ARG A 178 0.85 -2.05 19.10
C ARG A 178 0.14 -3.22 19.76
N VAL A 179 -1.19 -3.33 19.59
CA VAL A 179 -1.99 -4.45 20.12
C VAL A 179 -1.59 -5.78 19.46
N GLY A 180 -1.32 -5.76 18.15
CA GLY A 180 -0.90 -6.95 17.39
C GLY A 180 0.46 -7.50 17.79
N LEU A 181 1.32 -6.76 18.49
CA LEU A 181 2.60 -7.26 19.02
C LEU A 181 2.44 -8.16 20.25
N LYS A 182 1.24 -8.23 20.85
CA LYS A 182 0.94 -9.11 21.98
C LYS A 182 0.76 -10.59 21.58
N GLN A 183 0.75 -10.91 20.28
CA GLN A 183 0.44 -12.24 19.73
C GLN A 183 1.67 -12.95 19.20
#